data_AF-Q0W7N0-F1
#
_entry.id   AF-Q0W7N0-F1
#
_cell.length_a   1.000
_cell.length_b   1.000
_cell.length_c   1.000
_cell.angle_alpha   90.00
_cell.angle_beta   90.00
_cell.angle_gamma   90.00
#
_symmetry.space_group_name_H-M   'P 1'
#
loop_
_entity.id
_entity.type
_entity.pdbx_description
1 polymer ?
#
loop_
_entity_poly.entity_id
_entity_poly.type
_entity_poly.pdbx_seq_one_letter_code
_entity_poly.pdbx_strand_id
1 'polypeptide(L)'
;MPFISILEDYLLSNLQLRQYLTIKIISDDNRLTLIICQWVGFLKVEVLYGVCMKRITPVSFSLFSSAGGAIPVTAEEHKIDDAGSRLKKMPLPGSPEMPACADGAQEKPPASVALKDGIVEAERYWLKEPFSFAVILFDSRTREYTYNVNEPTLTEFEAELLERIYSDLRDILIRSDMEKAGSDRSGVLRSRCDTLLGIYGIKLDNASRERIQYYLERNYLGYGKIDALMQDNRIEDISCNGVDIPIFLFHQKYQNIKTNISFSEAELNSMVVKLAQRGGRHISVAMPIVSAALPNGSRIEATLGREITTHGSSFTIRRFRTDPFTPIDLLNYNTMSLEILAYLWLAIENNRNLIFAGGTASGKTSSLNAVSQFIPQNSKVITIEDTRELTLYHSNWIAGLTRESQVQGNSVEIEMYDLLRAALRQRPEYIIVGEVRGKEALTLFQAMNTGHTTYSTMHASSIQAVVNRLLNDPINVPNMMLTALNIVCIQELVFQEGKKIRRNKAIVEITGVDPRTNNLRINELYRWNSVDDTFEAMGDSVVMADIMARRGWDRNRLTEEIANRCKVLDYLRNKGIRDYRHITTAINAYYVMPAEVMEMIRNDTFAGTLDEGIRR
;
A
#
# COMPACT_ATOMS: atom_id res chain seq x y z
N MET A 1 -57.22 -5.07 0.11
CA MET A 1 -56.00 -5.01 -0.70
C MET A 1 -55.95 -3.86 -1.73
N PRO A 2 -57.01 -3.48 -2.49
CA PRO A 2 -56.89 -2.38 -3.47
C PRO A 2 -56.79 -0.98 -2.85
N PHE A 3 -57.18 -0.83 -1.58
CA PHE A 3 -57.16 0.46 -0.87
C PHE A 3 -55.76 0.87 -0.36
N ILE A 4 -54.84 -0.09 -0.19
CA ILE A 4 -53.50 0.16 0.37
C ILE A 4 -52.56 0.72 -0.72
N SER A 5 -52.59 0.15 -1.93
CA SER A 5 -51.74 0.65 -3.03
C SER A 5 -52.12 2.06 -3.47
N ILE A 6 -53.43 2.39 -3.44
CA ILE A 6 -53.93 3.73 -3.76
C ILE A 6 -53.48 4.76 -2.70
N LEU A 7 -53.38 4.35 -1.42
CA LEU A 7 -52.92 5.22 -0.33
C LEU A 7 -51.40 5.45 -0.39
N GLU A 8 -50.62 4.42 -0.75
CA GLU A 8 -49.17 4.52 -0.95
C GLU A 8 -48.82 5.50 -2.09
N ASP A 9 -49.49 5.35 -3.25
CA ASP A 9 -49.28 6.24 -4.39
C ASP A 9 -49.72 7.69 -4.11
N TYR A 10 -50.80 7.89 -3.33
CA TYR A 10 -51.26 9.23 -2.95
C TYR A 10 -50.32 9.94 -1.96
N LEU A 11 -49.70 9.20 -1.03
CA LEU A 11 -48.73 9.73 -0.06
C LEU A 11 -47.39 10.05 -0.71
N LEU A 12 -46.90 9.18 -1.60
CA LEU A 12 -45.65 9.39 -2.36
C LEU A 12 -45.74 10.57 -3.34
N SER A 13 -46.94 10.87 -3.84
CA SER A 13 -47.15 11.98 -4.79
C SER A 13 -47.33 13.36 -4.13
N ASN A 14 -47.85 13.43 -2.90
CA ASN A 14 -48.09 14.71 -2.20
C ASN A 14 -46.96 15.14 -1.23
N LEU A 15 -46.08 14.23 -0.80
CA LEU A 15 -44.89 14.58 -0.01
C LEU A 15 -43.76 15.00 -0.95
N GLN A 16 -43.51 16.30 -1.10
CA GLN A 16 -42.37 16.85 -1.86
C GLN A 16 -41.00 16.57 -1.21
N LEU A 17 -40.62 15.32 -1.01
CA LEU A 17 -39.28 14.93 -0.52
C LEU A 17 -38.82 13.66 -1.24
N ARG A 18 -38.31 13.85 -2.46
CA ARG A 18 -38.13 12.78 -3.45
C ARG A 18 -36.88 11.90 -3.31
N GLN A 19 -36.11 11.92 -2.21
CA GLN A 19 -34.83 11.17 -2.20
C GLN A 19 -34.41 10.39 -0.94
N TYR A 20 -35.10 10.42 0.21
CA TYR A 20 -34.53 9.78 1.42
C TYR A 20 -35.53 9.07 2.35
N LEU A 21 -36.68 8.61 1.83
CA LEU A 21 -37.73 8.01 2.64
C LEU A 21 -38.14 6.62 2.14
N THR A 22 -38.21 5.65 3.05
CA THR A 22 -38.88 4.36 2.83
C THR A 22 -40.15 4.32 3.68
N ILE A 23 -41.30 4.06 3.06
CA ILE A 23 -42.60 3.99 3.72
C ILE A 23 -43.06 2.53 3.73
N LYS A 24 -43.48 2.02 4.89
CA LYS A 24 -44.06 0.68 5.01
C LYS A 24 -45.38 0.77 5.78
N ILE A 25 -46.46 0.27 5.17
CA ILE A 25 -47.80 0.26 5.76
C ILE A 25 -48.11 -1.15 6.24
N ILE A 26 -48.46 -1.28 7.53
CA ILE A 26 -48.87 -2.55 8.13
C ILE A 26 -50.31 -2.40 8.60
N SER A 27 -51.16 -3.34 8.19
CA SER A 27 -52.59 -3.38 8.52
C SER A 27 -52.89 -4.66 9.28
N ASP A 28 -53.52 -4.53 10.45
CA ASP A 28 -54.19 -5.62 11.17
C ASP A 28 -55.59 -5.14 11.57
N ASP A 29 -56.50 -6.09 11.87
CA ASP A 29 -57.98 -6.03 11.88
C ASP A 29 -58.71 -4.82 12.53
N ASN A 30 -58.04 -3.79 13.03
CA ASN A 30 -58.62 -2.46 13.27
C ASN A 30 -57.58 -1.31 13.42
N ARG A 31 -56.35 -1.47 12.90
CA ARG A 31 -55.29 -0.44 12.99
C ARG A 31 -54.46 -0.36 11.72
N LEU A 32 -54.23 0.87 11.27
CA LEU A 32 -53.29 1.21 10.20
C LEU A 32 -52.04 1.84 10.83
N THR A 33 -50.90 1.19 10.67
CA THR A 33 -49.61 1.68 11.18
C THR A 33 -48.75 2.14 10.01
N LEU A 34 -48.33 3.40 10.04
CA LEU A 34 -47.51 4.01 9.00
C LEU A 34 -46.07 4.16 9.52
N ILE A 35 -45.13 3.45 8.92
CA ILE A 35 -43.71 3.53 9.27
C ILE A 35 -43.02 4.39 8.21
N ILE A 36 -42.46 5.52 8.63
CA ILE A 36 -41.70 6.43 7.77
C ILE A 36 -40.25 6.43 8.25
N CYS A 37 -39.34 5.90 7.43
CA CYS A 37 -37.91 5.88 7.73
C CYS A 37 -37.21 6.99 6.92
N GLN A 38 -36.62 7.98 7.59
CA GLN A 38 -35.82 9.02 6.95
C GLN A 38 -34.33 8.72 7.13
N TRP A 39 -33.55 8.76 6.04
CA TRP A 39 -32.09 8.65 6.10
C TRP A 39 -31.46 10.01 6.41
N VAL A 40 -30.72 10.10 7.52
CA VAL A 40 -29.85 11.24 7.85
C VAL A 40 -28.45 10.69 8.14
N GLY A 41 -27.62 10.56 7.10
CA GLY A 41 -26.29 9.96 7.21
C GLY A 41 -26.30 8.48 7.62
N PHE A 42 -25.14 7.96 8.07
CA PHE A 42 -24.87 6.54 8.37
C PHE A 42 -25.54 5.98 9.65
N LEU A 43 -26.58 6.63 10.20
CA LEU A 43 -27.35 6.12 11.34
C LEU A 43 -28.82 5.89 10.96
N LYS A 44 -29.33 4.70 11.26
CA LYS A 44 -30.76 4.36 11.15
C LYS A 44 -31.50 4.90 12.38
N VAL A 45 -32.37 5.90 12.19
CA VAL A 45 -33.28 6.40 13.25
C VAL A 45 -34.68 5.86 12.96
N GLU A 46 -35.23 5.04 13.86
CA GLU A 46 -36.62 4.57 13.77
C GLU A 46 -37.54 5.60 14.44
N VAL A 47 -38.40 6.25 13.66
CA VAL A 47 -39.46 7.13 14.17
C VAL A 47 -40.80 6.44 14.02
N LEU A 48 -41.43 6.07 15.14
CA LEU A 48 -42.75 5.44 15.20
C LEU A 48 -43.84 6.52 15.26
N TYR A 49 -44.67 6.62 14.22
CA TYR A 49 -45.93 7.38 14.27
C TYR A 49 -47.11 6.42 14.39
N GLY A 50 -47.83 6.47 15.52
CA GLY A 50 -49.14 5.84 15.66
C GLY A 50 -50.25 6.87 15.43
N VAL A 51 -50.92 6.82 14.28
CA VAL A 51 -52.10 7.67 14.01
C VAL A 51 -53.35 6.87 14.34
N CYS A 52 -53.98 7.14 15.48
CA CYS A 52 -55.35 6.72 15.76
C CYS A 52 -56.29 7.78 15.15
N MET A 53 -57.05 7.44 14.11
CA MET A 53 -58.00 8.37 13.49
C MET A 53 -59.21 8.64 14.40
N LYS A 54 -59.04 9.44 15.45
CA LYS A 54 -60.08 10.29 16.07
C LYS A 54 -59.42 11.55 16.66
N ARG A 55 -59.47 12.65 15.90
CA ARG A 55 -59.06 14.05 16.20
C ARG A 55 -57.56 14.39 16.14
N ILE A 56 -57.25 15.46 15.40
CA ILE A 56 -55.94 16.09 15.24
C ILE A 56 -55.86 17.30 16.18
N THR A 57 -54.82 17.40 17.00
CA THR A 57 -54.38 18.62 17.71
C THR A 57 -52.85 18.65 17.76
N PRO A 58 -52.20 19.82 17.58
CA PRO A 58 -50.73 19.90 17.49
C PRO A 58 -50.10 20.05 18.88
N VAL A 59 -48.97 19.37 19.13
CA VAL A 59 -48.09 19.60 20.28
C VAL A 59 -46.65 19.79 19.80
N SER A 60 -45.98 20.78 20.39
CA SER A 60 -44.63 21.28 20.14
C SER A 60 -43.51 20.35 20.62
N PHE A 61 -42.34 20.39 19.95
CA PHE A 61 -41.11 19.68 20.38
C PHE A 61 -40.10 20.63 21.03
N SER A 62 -39.46 20.17 22.11
CA SER A 62 -38.28 20.76 22.74
C SER A 62 -37.02 19.93 22.45
N LEU A 63 -35.91 20.61 22.19
CA LEU A 63 -34.57 20.04 22.03
C LEU A 63 -33.94 19.83 23.41
N PHE A 64 -33.31 18.67 23.64
CA PHE A 64 -32.36 18.46 24.74
C PHE A 64 -30.97 18.21 24.16
N SER A 65 -30.02 19.08 24.52
CA SER A 65 -28.57 18.86 24.40
C SER A 65 -28.02 18.39 25.75
N SER A 66 -27.06 17.48 25.76
CA SER A 66 -26.21 17.25 26.92
C SER A 66 -24.73 17.39 26.55
N ALA A 67 -24.09 18.36 27.19
CA ALA A 67 -22.65 18.53 27.28
C ALA A 67 -22.18 18.13 28.70
N GLY A 68 -20.90 17.77 28.84
CA GLY A 68 -20.16 17.65 30.12
C GLY A 68 -19.54 16.26 30.31
N GLY A 69 -18.27 16.08 30.67
CA GLY A 69 -17.25 17.03 31.14
C GLY A 69 -15.86 16.38 31.24
N ALA A 70 -14.87 17.23 31.48
CA ALA A 70 -13.43 16.97 31.48
C ALA A 70 -12.91 16.24 32.75
N ILE A 71 -11.78 15.55 32.61
CA ILE A 71 -10.95 14.99 33.70
C ILE A 71 -9.53 15.58 33.54
N PRO A 72 -8.93 16.20 34.57
CA PRO A 72 -7.52 16.59 34.53
C PRO A 72 -6.63 15.45 35.06
N VAL A 73 -5.52 15.19 34.37
CA VAL A 73 -4.43 14.31 34.83
C VAL A 73 -3.21 15.16 35.12
N THR A 74 -2.75 15.13 36.36
CA THR A 74 -1.48 15.70 36.83
C THR A 74 -0.35 14.70 36.63
N ALA A 75 0.76 15.11 36.03
CA ALA A 75 2.00 14.34 35.92
C ALA A 75 3.06 14.98 36.82
N GLU A 76 3.66 14.20 37.72
CA GLU A 76 4.86 14.56 38.46
C GLU A 76 6.07 13.79 37.91
N GLU A 77 7.18 14.52 37.77
CA GLU A 77 8.45 14.12 37.20
C GLU A 77 9.31 13.32 38.20
N HIS A 78 10.04 12.32 37.71
CA HIS A 78 11.18 11.73 38.42
C HIS A 78 12.48 11.92 37.65
N LYS A 79 13.42 12.59 38.32
CA LYS A 79 14.82 12.78 37.94
C LYS A 79 15.61 11.48 38.11
N ILE A 80 16.53 11.21 37.18
CA ILE A 80 17.67 10.31 37.41
C ILE A 80 18.93 11.03 36.95
N ASP A 81 19.90 11.07 37.86
CA ASP A 81 21.20 11.75 37.75
C ASP A 81 22.24 10.97 36.92
N ASP A 82 23.23 11.74 36.49
CA ASP A 82 24.35 11.46 35.59
C ASP A 82 25.61 10.94 36.32
N ALA A 83 26.41 10.09 35.66
CA ALA A 83 27.84 9.78 35.87
C ALA A 83 28.16 8.37 35.29
N GLY A 84 29.22 8.08 34.55
CA GLY A 84 30.40 8.82 34.15
C GLY A 84 31.52 7.85 33.72
N SER A 85 32.20 8.18 32.63
CA SER A 85 33.63 7.91 32.32
C SER A 85 34.11 6.56 31.74
N ARG A 86 34.59 6.70 30.48
CA ARG A 86 35.92 6.35 29.91
C ARG A 86 36.45 4.91 30.01
N LEU A 87 36.82 4.35 28.85
CA LEU A 87 38.20 3.91 28.55
C LEU A 87 38.42 3.63 27.05
N LYS A 88 39.55 4.13 26.54
CA LYS A 88 40.05 4.06 25.14
C LYS A 88 40.58 2.66 24.78
N LYS A 89 40.51 2.29 23.49
CA LYS A 89 41.56 1.56 22.72
C LYS A 89 41.28 1.60 21.21
N MET A 90 42.24 2.11 20.42
CA MET A 90 42.43 1.88 18.97
C MET A 90 43.34 0.65 18.80
N PRO A 91 43.32 -0.15 17.70
CA PRO A 91 43.76 0.33 16.36
C PRO A 91 43.29 -0.39 15.05
N LEU A 92 43.50 0.33 13.92
CA LEU A 92 43.85 -0.05 12.51
C LEU A 92 42.78 -0.53 11.48
N PRO A 93 43.00 -0.28 10.15
CA PRO A 93 41.94 0.03 9.18
C PRO A 93 41.51 -1.18 8.32
N GLY A 94 40.20 -1.32 8.14
CA GLY A 94 39.58 -2.28 7.21
C GLY A 94 38.78 -1.55 6.12
N SER A 95 38.71 -2.19 4.95
CA SER A 95 38.00 -1.86 3.70
C SER A 95 36.69 -1.04 3.82
N PRO A 96 36.32 -0.24 2.79
CA PRO A 96 35.15 0.63 2.84
C PRO A 96 33.85 -0.17 2.97
N GLU A 97 33.31 -0.22 4.19
CA GLU A 97 31.95 -0.64 4.44
C GLU A 97 30.99 0.45 3.92
N MET A 98 30.04 0.04 3.08
CA MET A 98 28.88 0.89 2.76
C MET A 98 28.14 1.22 4.05
N PRO A 99 27.62 2.45 4.22
CA PRO A 99 26.93 2.82 5.44
C PRO A 99 25.69 1.93 5.62
N ALA A 100 25.72 1.12 6.69
CA ALA A 100 24.54 0.45 7.19
C ALA A 100 23.50 1.51 7.54
N CYS A 101 22.28 1.36 7.01
CA CYS A 101 21.16 2.13 7.52
C CYS A 101 21.04 1.90 9.02
N ALA A 102 20.94 3.00 9.75
CA ALA A 102 20.68 3.01 11.17
C ALA A 102 19.25 2.52 11.44
N ASP A 103 19.03 1.21 11.34
CA ASP A 103 17.94 0.56 12.05
C ASP A 103 18.35 0.57 13.53
N GLY A 104 17.59 1.26 14.37
CA GLY A 104 17.81 1.26 15.82
C GLY A 104 18.00 -0.18 16.32
N ALA A 105 19.01 -0.40 17.15
CA ALA A 105 19.44 -1.73 17.58
C ALA A 105 18.30 -2.48 18.28
N GLN A 106 17.49 -3.21 17.51
CA GLN A 106 16.55 -4.18 18.05
C GLN A 106 17.36 -5.31 18.68
N GLU A 107 17.07 -5.59 19.95
CA GLU A 107 17.72 -6.65 20.70
C GLU A 107 17.49 -7.98 19.97
N LYS A 108 18.57 -8.70 19.64
CA LYS A 108 18.46 -9.93 18.85
C LYS A 108 17.64 -10.97 19.63
N PRO A 109 16.76 -11.73 18.95
CA PRO A 109 16.08 -12.87 19.57
C PRO A 109 17.07 -13.83 20.23
N PRO A 110 16.66 -14.60 21.25
CA PRO A 110 17.51 -15.61 21.88
C PRO A 110 18.05 -16.61 20.85
N ALA A 111 19.25 -17.14 21.11
CA ALA A 111 19.87 -18.09 20.21
C ALA A 111 19.03 -19.36 20.08
N SER A 112 18.76 -19.77 18.83
CA SER A 112 18.09 -21.03 18.57
C SER A 112 19.08 -22.21 18.73
N VAL A 113 18.50 -23.41 18.81
CA VAL A 113 19.10 -24.72 19.11
C VAL A 113 20.43 -24.99 18.37
N ALA A 114 21.26 -25.87 18.94
CA ALA A 114 22.50 -26.37 18.34
C ALA A 114 22.35 -26.70 16.84
N LEU A 115 23.05 -25.95 16.00
CA LEU A 115 23.09 -26.16 14.56
C LEU A 115 23.88 -27.43 14.22
N LYS A 116 23.44 -28.15 13.18
CA LYS A 116 24.17 -29.31 12.67
C LYS A 116 25.48 -28.89 12.00
N ASP A 117 26.45 -29.79 11.95
CA ASP A 117 27.72 -29.56 11.26
C ASP A 117 27.52 -29.08 9.83
N GLY A 118 28.18 -27.96 9.50
CA GLY A 118 28.12 -27.31 8.19
C GLY A 118 26.99 -26.29 8.01
N ILE A 119 26.10 -26.11 8.99
CA ILE A 119 25.05 -25.08 8.96
C ILE A 119 25.47 -23.91 9.86
N VAL A 120 25.43 -22.69 9.32
CA VAL A 120 25.80 -21.46 10.04
C VAL A 120 24.62 -20.51 10.06
N GLU A 121 24.39 -19.82 11.18
CA GLU A 121 23.43 -18.72 11.25
C GLU A 121 24.02 -17.48 10.54
N ALA A 122 23.36 -17.06 9.47
CA ALA A 122 23.72 -15.85 8.74
C ALA A 122 23.08 -14.60 9.37
N GLU A 123 21.82 -14.70 9.81
CA GLU A 123 21.06 -13.57 10.34
C GLU A 123 19.89 -14.03 11.20
N ARG A 124 19.53 -13.24 12.22
CA ARG A 124 18.37 -13.49 13.10
C ARG A 124 17.73 -12.17 13.53
N TYR A 125 16.40 -12.10 13.46
CA TYR A 125 15.63 -10.90 13.81
C TYR A 125 14.18 -11.25 14.19
N TRP A 126 13.57 -10.39 15.00
CA TRP A 126 12.19 -10.55 15.45
C TRP A 126 11.19 -10.32 14.33
N LEU A 127 10.08 -11.07 14.36
CA LEU A 127 8.90 -10.86 13.52
C LEU A 127 7.75 -10.30 14.36
N LYS A 128 7.43 -10.97 15.47
CA LYS A 128 6.52 -10.48 16.52
C LYS A 128 7.14 -10.83 17.87
N GLU A 129 7.78 -9.86 18.50
CA GLU A 129 8.36 -10.04 19.83
C GLU A 129 7.27 -10.30 20.89
N PRO A 130 7.46 -11.24 21.84
CA PRO A 130 8.55 -12.21 21.97
C PRO A 130 8.24 -13.58 21.32
N PHE A 131 7.20 -13.67 20.50
CA PHE A 131 6.62 -14.94 20.06
C PHE A 131 7.29 -15.56 18.83
N SER A 132 7.58 -14.76 17.81
CA SER A 132 8.10 -15.28 16.54
C SER A 132 9.28 -14.50 16.01
N PHE A 133 10.25 -15.22 15.46
CA PHE A 133 11.45 -14.66 14.86
C PHE A 133 11.92 -15.48 13.66
N ALA A 134 12.64 -14.82 12.77
CA ALA A 134 13.26 -15.43 11.60
C ALA A 134 14.73 -15.74 11.88
N VAL A 135 15.20 -16.90 11.40
CA VAL A 135 16.61 -17.28 11.38
C VAL A 135 16.98 -17.66 9.95
N ILE A 136 17.91 -16.93 9.37
CA ILE A 136 18.49 -17.25 8.07
C ILE A 136 19.70 -18.15 8.32
N LEU A 137 19.64 -19.37 7.78
CA LEU A 137 20.73 -20.33 7.87
C LEU A 137 21.42 -20.45 6.52
N PHE A 138 22.72 -20.69 6.54
CA PHE A 138 23.54 -21.01 5.39
C PHE A 138 24.11 -22.41 5.53
N ASP A 139 23.80 -23.30 4.59
CA ASP A 139 24.44 -24.62 4.53
C ASP A 139 25.69 -24.54 3.66
N SER A 140 26.85 -24.69 4.28
CA SER A 140 28.16 -24.62 3.62
C SER A 140 28.39 -25.71 2.57
N ARG A 141 27.65 -26.83 2.66
CA ARG A 141 27.78 -27.98 1.75
C ARG A 141 27.00 -27.76 0.45
N THR A 142 25.77 -27.25 0.54
CA THR A 142 24.93 -26.97 -0.62
C THR A 142 25.10 -25.53 -1.14
N ARG A 143 25.70 -24.65 -0.33
CA ARG A 143 25.80 -23.20 -0.57
C ARG A 143 24.43 -22.52 -0.73
N GLU A 144 23.43 -23.04 -0.03
CA GLU A 144 22.08 -22.51 -0.05
C GLU A 144 21.75 -21.80 1.26
N TYR A 145 20.98 -20.71 1.16
CA TYR A 145 20.33 -20.10 2.31
C TYR A 145 18.96 -20.75 2.54
N THR A 146 18.53 -20.84 3.80
CA THR A 146 17.16 -21.23 4.20
C THR A 146 16.57 -20.27 5.20
N TYR A 147 15.29 -19.97 5.06
CA TYR A 147 14.54 -19.05 5.93
C TYR A 147 13.76 -19.87 6.96
N ASN A 148 14.17 -19.85 8.22
CA ASN A 148 13.50 -20.61 9.27
C ASN A 148 12.68 -19.69 10.17
N VAL A 149 11.35 -19.86 10.10
CA VAL A 149 10.44 -19.26 11.07
C VAL A 149 10.48 -20.10 12.34
N ASN A 150 10.72 -19.43 13.47
CA ASN A 150 10.60 -20.03 14.79
C ASN A 150 9.40 -19.39 15.48
N GLU A 151 8.47 -20.23 15.90
CA GLU A 151 7.28 -19.87 16.69
C GLU A 151 7.34 -20.63 18.03
N PRO A 152 6.53 -20.26 19.03
CA PRO A 152 6.58 -20.91 20.33
C PRO A 152 6.20 -22.39 20.22
N THR A 153 7.05 -23.30 20.70
CA THR A 153 6.73 -24.73 20.67
C THR A 153 5.57 -25.04 21.62
N LEU A 154 4.64 -25.86 21.15
CA LEU A 154 3.55 -26.42 21.97
C LEU A 154 3.93 -27.82 22.43
N THR A 155 3.59 -28.15 23.68
CA THR A 155 3.55 -29.54 24.14
C THR A 155 2.39 -30.28 23.49
N GLU A 156 2.43 -31.62 23.51
CA GLU A 156 1.35 -32.46 22.96
C GLU A 156 -0.02 -32.10 23.57
N PHE A 157 -0.06 -31.92 24.90
CA PHE A 157 -1.25 -31.46 25.62
C PHE A 157 -1.77 -30.10 25.13
N GLU A 158 -0.88 -29.14 24.89
CA GLU A 158 -1.29 -27.81 24.43
C GLU A 158 -1.73 -27.79 22.98
N ALA A 159 -1.14 -28.64 22.13
CA ALA A 159 -1.58 -28.80 20.76
C ALA A 159 -3.00 -29.38 20.70
N GLU A 160 -3.28 -30.44 21.46
CA GLU A 160 -4.63 -31.02 21.57
C GLU A 160 -5.64 -30.01 22.15
N LEU A 161 -5.24 -29.28 23.20
CA LEU A 161 -6.07 -28.26 23.82
C LEU A 161 -6.37 -27.12 22.83
N LEU A 162 -5.37 -26.66 22.08
CA LEU A 162 -5.55 -25.62 21.06
C LEU A 162 -6.52 -26.06 19.97
N GLU A 163 -6.39 -27.30 19.46
CA GLU A 163 -7.31 -27.83 18.45
C GLU A 163 -8.75 -27.90 18.97
N ARG A 164 -8.94 -28.35 20.21
CA ARG A 164 -10.25 -28.39 20.85
C ARG A 164 -10.85 -27.00 21.02
N ILE A 165 -10.08 -26.05 21.57
CA ILE A 165 -10.52 -24.66 21.73
C ILE A 165 -10.85 -24.05 20.36
N TYR A 166 -10.05 -24.31 19.34
CA TYR A 166 -10.28 -23.82 17.98
C TYR A 166 -11.54 -24.43 17.34
N SER A 167 -11.84 -25.70 17.61
CA SER A 167 -13.10 -26.29 17.16
C SER A 167 -14.30 -25.62 17.84
N ASP A 168 -14.28 -25.53 19.17
CA ASP A 168 -15.42 -25.01 19.95
C ASP A 168 -15.62 -23.50 19.72
N LEU A 169 -14.54 -22.74 19.56
CA LEU A 169 -14.62 -21.32 19.20
C LEU A 169 -15.21 -21.11 17.80
N ARG A 170 -15.02 -22.04 16.85
CA ARG A 170 -15.60 -21.91 15.51
C ARG A 170 -17.12 -21.96 15.54
N ASP A 171 -17.69 -22.75 16.45
CA ASP A 171 -19.13 -22.90 16.61
C ASP A 171 -19.74 -21.76 17.43
N ILE A 172 -18.96 -21.15 18.33
CA ILE A 172 -19.41 -20.09 19.25
C ILE A 172 -19.18 -18.68 18.69
N LEU A 173 -18.11 -18.45 17.92
CA LEU A 173 -17.81 -17.16 17.29
C LEU A 173 -18.76 -16.91 16.11
N ILE A 174 -19.96 -16.44 16.43
CA ILE A 174 -20.86 -15.89 15.42
C ILE A 174 -20.19 -14.63 14.86
N ARG A 175 -20.17 -14.50 13.52
CA ARG A 175 -19.64 -13.37 12.77
C ARG A 175 -20.06 -11.99 13.36
N SER A 176 -21.24 -11.93 13.97
CA SER A 176 -21.77 -10.76 14.69
C SER A 176 -20.93 -10.29 15.89
N ASP A 177 -20.28 -11.19 16.63
CA ASP A 177 -19.46 -10.83 17.80
C ASP A 177 -18.15 -10.17 17.34
N MET A 178 -17.55 -10.69 16.28
CA MET A 178 -16.32 -10.13 15.69
C MET A 178 -16.57 -8.82 14.92
N GLU A 179 -17.75 -8.66 14.31
CA GLU A 179 -18.16 -7.41 13.67
C GLU A 179 -18.46 -6.31 14.71
N LYS A 180 -19.07 -6.66 15.85
CA LYS A 180 -19.32 -5.72 16.97
C LYS A 180 -18.04 -5.31 17.72
N ALA A 181 -17.04 -6.18 17.77
CA ALA A 181 -15.77 -5.93 18.47
C ALA A 181 -14.97 -4.76 17.88
N GLY A 182 -15.24 -4.35 16.64
CA GLY A 182 -14.53 -3.24 15.99
C GLY A 182 -13.01 -3.49 15.99
N SER A 183 -12.29 -2.69 16.77
CA SER A 183 -10.83 -2.75 16.95
C SER A 183 -10.35 -3.76 18.00
N ASP A 184 -11.14 -4.14 18.99
CA ASP A 184 -10.72 -5.03 20.09
C ASP A 184 -11.04 -6.52 19.83
N ARG A 185 -10.61 -7.00 18.67
CA ARG A 185 -10.84 -8.39 18.27
C ARG A 185 -10.02 -9.37 19.11
N SER A 186 -8.80 -8.99 19.47
CA SER A 186 -7.92 -9.82 20.29
C SER A 186 -8.44 -9.95 21.73
N GLY A 187 -8.97 -8.87 22.32
CA GLY A 187 -9.55 -8.92 23.66
C GLY A 187 -10.77 -9.84 23.75
N VAL A 188 -11.66 -9.78 22.76
CA VAL A 188 -12.82 -10.69 22.67
C VAL A 188 -12.36 -12.15 22.55
N LEU A 189 -11.39 -12.44 21.68
CA LEU A 189 -10.86 -13.79 21.52
C LEU A 189 -10.25 -14.32 22.83
N ARG A 190 -9.49 -13.48 23.53
CA ARG A 190 -8.87 -13.81 24.82
C ARG A 190 -9.92 -14.13 25.89
N SER A 191 -10.92 -13.26 26.04
CA SER A 191 -12.00 -13.45 27.02
C SER A 191 -12.80 -14.74 26.78
N ARG A 192 -13.06 -15.07 25.51
CA ARG A 192 -13.74 -16.32 25.14
C ARG A 192 -12.87 -17.54 25.42
N CYS A 193 -11.58 -17.47 25.10
CA CYS A 193 -10.63 -18.53 25.44
C CYS A 193 -10.62 -18.79 26.97
N ASP A 194 -10.55 -17.72 27.78
CA ASP A 194 -10.57 -17.84 29.25
C ASP A 194 -11.87 -18.48 29.76
N THR A 195 -13.00 -18.16 29.12
CA THR A 195 -14.30 -18.77 29.46
C THR A 195 -14.31 -20.27 29.17
N LEU A 196 -13.81 -20.69 28.01
CA LEU A 196 -13.73 -22.11 27.64
C LEU A 196 -12.77 -22.89 28.55
N LEU A 197 -11.62 -22.31 28.88
CA LEU A 197 -10.68 -22.90 29.85
C LEU A 197 -11.36 -23.09 31.22
N GLY A 198 -12.16 -22.13 31.66
CA GLY A 198 -12.97 -22.24 32.87
C GLY A 198 -14.00 -23.37 32.81
N ILE A 199 -14.71 -23.52 31.68
CA ILE A 199 -15.69 -24.60 31.46
C ILE A 199 -15.02 -25.98 31.45
N TYR A 200 -13.84 -26.10 30.84
CA TYR A 200 -13.09 -27.36 30.84
C TYR A 200 -12.43 -27.67 32.19
N GLY A 201 -12.43 -26.71 33.13
CA GLY A 201 -11.76 -26.84 34.41
C GLY A 201 -10.23 -26.88 34.30
N ILE A 202 -9.66 -26.37 33.21
CA ILE A 202 -8.22 -26.41 32.93
C ILE A 202 -7.56 -25.14 33.45
N LYS A 203 -6.51 -25.30 34.25
CA LYS A 203 -5.64 -24.20 34.69
C LYS A 203 -4.32 -24.27 33.96
N LEU A 204 -4.01 -23.23 33.19
CA LEU A 204 -2.73 -23.04 32.53
C LEU A 204 -1.89 -22.04 33.31
N ASP A 205 -0.57 -22.23 33.30
CA ASP A 205 0.37 -21.17 33.69
C ASP A 205 0.38 -20.05 32.64
N ASN A 206 0.95 -18.91 33.03
CA ASN A 206 0.94 -17.71 32.18
C ASN A 206 1.66 -17.95 30.84
N ALA A 207 2.77 -18.70 30.81
CA ALA A 207 3.52 -18.91 29.57
C ALA A 207 2.74 -19.80 28.59
N SER A 208 2.13 -20.89 29.08
CA SER A 208 1.26 -21.74 28.26
C SER A 208 0.03 -21.00 27.75
N ARG A 209 -0.56 -20.14 28.58
CA ARG A 209 -1.68 -19.28 28.17
C ARG A 209 -1.28 -18.34 27.04
N GLU A 210 -0.16 -17.63 27.15
CA GLU A 210 0.30 -16.71 26.12
C GLU A 210 0.66 -17.43 24.81
N ARG A 211 1.21 -18.66 24.89
CA ARG A 211 1.46 -19.50 23.70
C ARG A 211 0.16 -19.90 23.01
N ILE A 212 -0.84 -20.40 23.74
CA ILE A 212 -2.14 -20.73 23.16
C ILE A 212 -2.81 -19.49 22.56
N GLN A 213 -2.78 -18.36 23.26
CA GLN A 213 -3.32 -17.09 22.79
C GLN A 213 -2.66 -16.64 21.47
N TYR A 214 -1.32 -16.74 21.37
CA TYR A 214 -0.59 -16.46 20.14
C TYR A 214 -1.14 -17.28 18.97
N TYR A 215 -1.28 -18.60 19.13
CA TYR A 215 -1.78 -19.47 18.07
C TYR A 215 -3.25 -19.21 17.72
N LEU A 216 -4.09 -18.87 18.70
CA LEU A 216 -5.48 -18.49 18.45
C LEU A 216 -5.55 -17.20 17.63
N GLU A 217 -4.81 -16.16 18.01
CA GLU A 217 -4.74 -14.92 17.24
C GLU A 217 -4.20 -15.18 15.84
N ARG A 218 -3.11 -15.93 15.72
CA ARG A 218 -2.50 -16.31 14.45
C ARG A 218 -3.47 -17.05 13.53
N ASN A 219 -4.25 -17.98 14.06
CA ASN A 219 -5.14 -18.83 13.27
C ASN A 219 -6.49 -18.16 12.96
N TYR A 220 -7.06 -17.36 13.87
CA TYR A 220 -8.35 -16.67 13.66
C TYR A 220 -8.19 -15.30 13.00
N LEU A 221 -7.33 -14.45 13.56
CA LEU A 221 -7.15 -13.06 13.13
C LEU A 221 -6.05 -12.98 12.05
N GLY A 222 -4.97 -13.73 12.24
CA GLY A 222 -3.85 -13.84 11.32
C GLY A 222 -4.04 -14.82 10.16
N TYR A 223 -2.97 -14.99 9.39
CA TYR A 223 -2.90 -15.83 8.20
C TYR A 223 -2.49 -17.29 8.49
N GLY A 224 -2.66 -17.78 9.72
CA GLY A 224 -2.31 -19.18 10.08
C GLY A 224 -0.81 -19.45 9.96
N LYS A 225 -0.40 -20.57 9.35
CA LYS A 225 1.02 -20.97 9.25
C LYS A 225 1.92 -19.94 8.55
N ILE A 226 1.38 -19.09 7.68
CA ILE A 226 2.16 -18.05 6.99
C ILE A 226 2.11 -16.69 7.70
N ASP A 227 1.45 -16.58 8.86
CA ASP A 227 1.24 -15.29 9.52
C ASP A 227 2.56 -14.59 9.87
N ALA A 228 3.54 -15.34 10.37
CA ALA A 228 4.88 -14.82 10.64
C ALA A 228 5.57 -14.30 9.36
N LEU A 229 5.44 -15.03 8.24
CA LEU A 229 5.95 -14.57 6.94
C LEU A 229 5.24 -13.29 6.47
N MET A 230 3.94 -13.16 6.76
CA MET A 230 3.15 -11.98 6.46
C MET A 230 3.45 -10.78 7.38
N GLN A 231 4.20 -10.96 8.45
CA GLN A 231 4.66 -9.86 9.32
C GLN A 231 6.04 -9.34 8.90
N ASP A 232 6.80 -10.12 8.14
CA ASP A 232 8.12 -9.73 7.69
C ASP A 232 8.06 -8.73 6.52
N ASN A 233 8.53 -7.51 6.76
CA ASN A 233 8.61 -6.45 5.74
C ASN A 233 9.78 -6.66 4.74
N ARG A 234 10.66 -7.64 4.98
CA ARG A 234 11.78 -8.00 4.10
C ARG A 234 11.38 -9.03 3.04
N ILE A 235 10.17 -9.58 3.12
CA ILE A 235 9.61 -10.51 2.14
C ILE A 235 8.76 -9.73 1.12
N GLU A 236 9.00 -9.96 -0.17
CA GLU A 236 8.22 -9.39 -1.27
C GLU A 236 7.20 -10.39 -1.82
N ASP A 237 7.60 -11.65 -1.99
CA ASP A 237 6.72 -12.71 -2.54
C ASP A 237 6.75 -13.96 -1.63
N ILE A 238 5.59 -14.62 -1.52
CA ILE A 238 5.42 -15.91 -0.83
C ILE A 238 4.75 -16.88 -1.81
N SER A 239 5.42 -18.00 -2.11
CA SER A 239 4.94 -18.99 -3.08
C SER A 239 4.83 -20.37 -2.44
N CYS A 240 3.61 -20.91 -2.39
CA CYS A 240 3.32 -22.28 -2.03
C CYS A 240 2.94 -23.07 -3.28
N ASN A 241 3.85 -23.94 -3.72
CA ASN A 241 3.76 -24.60 -5.03
C ASN A 241 2.96 -25.92 -5.01
N GLY A 242 2.58 -26.42 -3.84
CA GLY A 242 1.82 -27.66 -3.71
C GLY A 242 1.96 -28.33 -2.34
N VAL A 243 1.38 -29.53 -2.25
CA VAL A 243 1.32 -30.36 -1.04
C VAL A 243 2.71 -30.88 -0.68
N ASP A 244 3.06 -30.80 0.61
CA ASP A 244 4.34 -31.24 1.19
C ASP A 244 5.60 -30.59 0.56
N ILE A 245 5.41 -29.53 -0.23
CA ILE A 245 6.48 -28.72 -0.80
C ILE A 245 6.72 -27.52 0.14
N PRO A 246 7.97 -27.24 0.53
CA PRO A 246 8.29 -26.06 1.31
C PRO A 246 7.86 -24.77 0.59
N ILE A 247 7.39 -23.79 1.36
CA ILE A 247 7.12 -22.45 0.83
C ILE A 247 8.44 -21.81 0.40
N PHE A 248 8.42 -21.14 -0.75
CA PHE A 248 9.51 -20.31 -1.24
C PHE A 248 9.17 -18.83 -1.06
N LEU A 249 10.18 -18.02 -0.79
CA LEU A 249 10.06 -16.58 -0.60
C LEU A 249 10.95 -15.85 -1.58
N PHE A 250 10.57 -14.62 -1.93
CA PHE A 250 11.51 -13.62 -2.41
C PHE A 250 11.87 -12.66 -1.28
N HIS A 251 13.06 -12.83 -0.68
CA HIS A 251 13.56 -11.98 0.40
C HIS A 251 14.44 -10.85 -0.19
N GLN A 252 14.31 -9.61 0.26
CA GLN A 252 15.02 -8.44 -0.27
C GLN A 252 16.54 -8.63 -0.36
N LYS A 253 17.15 -9.21 0.67
CA LYS A 253 18.59 -9.54 0.74
C LYS A 253 18.97 -10.89 0.10
N TYR A 254 18.31 -11.99 0.50
CA TYR A 254 18.69 -13.36 0.12
C TYR A 254 18.03 -13.86 -1.17
N GLN A 255 17.17 -13.07 -1.78
CA GLN A 255 16.39 -13.39 -2.98
C GLN A 255 15.55 -14.66 -2.79
N ASN A 256 15.54 -15.58 -3.77
CA ASN A 256 14.74 -16.81 -3.73
C ASN A 256 15.28 -17.74 -2.63
N ILE A 257 14.48 -17.96 -1.59
CA ILE A 257 14.88 -18.74 -0.41
C ILE A 257 13.74 -19.68 0.03
N LYS A 258 14.08 -20.93 0.36
CA LYS A 258 13.10 -21.91 0.86
C LYS A 258 12.90 -21.78 2.37
N THR A 259 11.70 -22.11 2.83
CA THR A 259 11.34 -22.06 4.26
C THR A 259 11.27 -23.44 4.91
N ASN A 260 11.10 -23.47 6.23
CA ASN A 260 10.74 -24.67 6.99
C ASN A 260 9.21 -24.93 7.05
N ILE A 261 8.39 -24.15 6.35
CA ILE A 261 6.93 -24.27 6.38
C ILE A 261 6.46 -25.05 5.16
N SER A 262 5.62 -26.06 5.38
CA SER A 262 4.91 -26.82 4.35
C SER A 262 3.47 -27.10 4.82
N PHE A 263 2.65 -27.58 3.89
CA PHE A 263 1.26 -27.91 4.14
C PHE A 263 0.94 -29.33 3.67
N SER A 264 0.18 -30.06 4.48
CA SER A 264 -0.50 -31.26 4.00
C SER A 264 -1.66 -30.88 3.06
N GLU A 265 -2.21 -31.87 2.35
CA GLU A 265 -3.26 -31.62 1.35
C GLU A 265 -4.52 -30.97 1.95
N ALA A 266 -4.99 -31.48 3.09
CA ALA A 266 -6.17 -30.93 3.77
C ALA A 266 -5.93 -29.49 4.27
N GLU A 267 -4.76 -29.24 4.84
CA GLU A 267 -4.38 -27.91 5.33
C GLU A 267 -4.26 -26.91 4.19
N LEU A 268 -3.63 -27.29 3.08
CA LEU A 268 -3.42 -26.41 1.93
C LEU A 268 -4.75 -26.03 1.26
N ASN A 269 -5.65 -27.01 1.09
CA ASN A 269 -6.99 -26.76 0.59
C ASN A 269 -7.76 -25.79 1.50
N SER A 270 -7.72 -26.01 2.82
CA SER A 270 -8.34 -25.11 3.79
C SER A 270 -7.74 -23.71 3.75
N MET A 271 -6.42 -23.62 3.60
CA MET A 271 -5.68 -22.36 3.54
C MET A 271 -6.04 -21.55 2.30
N VAL A 272 -6.08 -22.18 1.12
CA VAL A 272 -6.49 -21.53 -0.14
C VAL A 272 -7.92 -20.99 -0.05
N VAL A 273 -8.85 -21.77 0.50
CA VAL A 273 -10.24 -21.33 0.72
C VAL A 273 -10.29 -20.13 1.69
N LYS A 274 -9.56 -20.20 2.82
CA LYS A 274 -9.50 -19.13 3.81
C LYS A 274 -8.93 -17.83 3.20
N LEU A 275 -7.86 -17.92 2.42
CA LEU A 275 -7.23 -16.77 1.78
C LEU A 275 -8.17 -16.12 0.73
N ALA A 276 -8.83 -16.94 -0.09
CA ALA A 276 -9.81 -16.45 -1.06
C ALA A 276 -10.95 -15.68 -0.37
N GLN A 277 -11.53 -16.26 0.70
CA GLN A 277 -12.60 -15.64 1.48
C GLN A 277 -12.16 -14.33 2.13
N ARG A 278 -10.93 -14.26 2.65
CA ARG A 278 -10.35 -13.03 3.20
C ARG A 278 -10.17 -11.94 2.14
N GLY A 279 -9.89 -12.33 0.90
CA GLY A 279 -9.87 -11.42 -0.25
C GLY A 279 -11.26 -11.08 -0.79
N GLY A 280 -12.34 -11.48 -0.11
CA GLY A 280 -13.72 -11.22 -0.54
C GLY A 280 -14.14 -12.04 -1.77
N ARG A 281 -13.43 -13.13 -2.08
CA ARG A 281 -13.71 -14.01 -3.20
C ARG A 281 -14.04 -15.43 -2.73
N HIS A 282 -14.69 -16.19 -3.59
CA HIS A 282 -14.98 -17.60 -3.38
C HIS A 282 -14.17 -18.43 -4.35
N ILE A 283 -13.65 -19.57 -3.88
CA ILE A 283 -12.96 -20.56 -4.70
C ILE A 283 -13.66 -21.91 -4.49
N SER A 284 -13.78 -22.69 -5.56
CA SER A 284 -14.47 -23.98 -5.53
C SER A 284 -13.89 -24.89 -6.62
N VAL A 285 -14.26 -26.17 -6.62
CA VAL A 285 -13.83 -27.09 -7.69
C VAL A 285 -14.31 -26.62 -9.07
N ALA A 286 -15.51 -26.03 -9.15
CA ALA A 286 -16.05 -25.48 -10.40
C ALA A 286 -15.36 -24.17 -10.85
N MET A 287 -14.80 -23.41 -9.90
CA MET A 287 -14.03 -22.17 -10.16
C MET A 287 -12.72 -22.25 -9.38
N PRO A 288 -11.76 -23.04 -9.87
CA PRO A 288 -10.58 -23.45 -9.10
C PRO A 288 -9.44 -22.43 -9.15
N ILE A 289 -9.60 -21.29 -9.83
CA ILE A 289 -8.59 -20.23 -9.91
C ILE A 289 -9.19 -18.94 -9.36
N VAL A 290 -8.45 -18.25 -8.50
CA VAL A 290 -8.89 -16.97 -7.93
C VAL A 290 -7.74 -15.97 -7.87
N SER A 291 -8.05 -14.73 -8.26
CA SER A 291 -7.22 -13.54 -8.04
C SER A 291 -7.96 -12.62 -7.07
N ALA A 292 -7.27 -12.17 -6.02
CA ALA A 292 -7.85 -11.29 -5.01
C ALA A 292 -6.83 -10.36 -4.34
N ALA A 293 -7.32 -9.31 -3.68
CA ALA A 293 -6.54 -8.48 -2.79
C ALA A 293 -6.88 -8.84 -1.33
N LEU A 294 -5.87 -9.14 -0.54
CA LEU A 294 -5.99 -9.42 0.90
C LEU A 294 -6.25 -8.12 1.69
N PRO A 295 -6.76 -8.21 2.94
CA PRO A 295 -7.07 -7.02 3.75
C PRO A 295 -5.88 -6.08 4.00
N ASN A 296 -4.65 -6.59 3.98
CA ASN A 296 -3.42 -5.81 4.12
C ASN A 296 -2.92 -5.19 2.79
N GLY A 297 -3.72 -5.26 1.71
CA GLY A 297 -3.38 -4.78 0.38
C GLY A 297 -2.57 -5.76 -0.48
N SER A 298 -2.06 -6.86 0.10
CA SER A 298 -1.27 -7.84 -0.66
C SER A 298 -2.12 -8.56 -1.69
N ARG A 299 -1.57 -8.87 -2.87
CA ARG A 299 -2.28 -9.63 -3.90
C ARG A 299 -2.08 -11.12 -3.68
N ILE A 300 -3.13 -11.90 -3.92
CA ILE A 300 -3.07 -13.36 -3.96
C ILE A 300 -3.55 -13.88 -5.31
N GLU A 301 -2.81 -14.85 -5.84
CA GLU A 301 -3.23 -15.76 -6.90
C GLU A 301 -3.31 -17.16 -6.28
N ALA A 302 -4.45 -17.84 -6.37
CA ALA A 302 -4.63 -19.16 -5.74
C ALA A 302 -5.30 -20.16 -6.69
N THR A 303 -4.89 -21.42 -6.61
CA THR A 303 -5.50 -22.55 -7.31
C THR A 303 -5.96 -23.63 -6.33
N LEU A 304 -7.14 -24.19 -6.56
CA LEU A 304 -7.74 -25.24 -5.71
C LEU A 304 -7.75 -26.59 -6.44
N GLY A 305 -7.28 -27.61 -5.73
CA GLY A 305 -7.37 -29.01 -6.14
C GLY A 305 -6.28 -29.44 -7.13
N ARG A 306 -6.25 -30.75 -7.40
CA ARG A 306 -5.30 -31.37 -8.33
C ARG A 306 -5.72 -31.26 -9.80
N GLU A 307 -6.94 -30.81 -10.05
CA GLU A 307 -7.53 -30.73 -11.41
C GLU A 307 -6.83 -29.66 -12.26
N ILE A 308 -6.33 -28.59 -11.62
CA ILE A 308 -5.61 -27.50 -12.30
C ILE A 308 -4.09 -27.61 -12.05
N THR A 309 -3.69 -27.95 -10.84
CA THR A 309 -2.29 -28.00 -10.43
C THR A 309 -1.91 -29.40 -9.95
N THR A 310 -1.00 -30.06 -10.68
CA THR A 310 -0.67 -31.49 -10.48
C THR A 310 -0.13 -31.82 -9.09
N HIS A 311 0.50 -30.86 -8.42
CA HIS A 311 1.04 -30.98 -7.06
C HIS A 311 0.01 -30.64 -5.95
N GLY A 312 -1.27 -30.55 -6.30
CA GLY A 312 -2.34 -30.11 -5.40
C GLY A 312 -2.57 -28.60 -5.47
N SER A 313 -3.37 -28.07 -4.55
CA SER A 313 -3.66 -26.63 -4.46
C SER A 313 -2.38 -25.81 -4.35
N SER A 314 -2.41 -24.56 -4.82
CA SER A 314 -1.26 -23.65 -4.76
C SER A 314 -1.69 -22.22 -4.48
N PHE A 315 -0.78 -21.40 -3.97
CA PHE A 315 -1.00 -19.96 -3.90
C PHE A 315 0.30 -19.17 -4.01
N THR A 316 0.22 -17.97 -4.56
CA THR A 316 1.29 -16.98 -4.55
C THR A 316 0.74 -15.68 -3.99
N ILE A 317 1.43 -15.11 -3.00
CA ILE A 317 1.11 -13.81 -2.41
C ILE A 317 2.22 -12.85 -2.78
N ARG A 318 1.85 -11.74 -3.42
CA ARG A 318 2.72 -10.59 -3.63
C ARG A 318 2.41 -9.53 -2.59
N ARG A 319 3.39 -9.25 -1.74
CA ARG A 319 3.25 -8.36 -0.59
C ARG A 319 3.05 -6.92 -1.03
N PHE A 320 2.10 -6.26 -0.38
CA PHE A 320 2.01 -4.81 -0.44
C PHE A 320 3.09 -4.20 0.44
N ARG A 321 3.88 -3.30 -0.12
CA ARG A 321 4.93 -2.62 0.63
C ARG A 321 4.33 -1.46 1.42
N THR A 322 4.39 -1.56 2.74
CA THR A 322 3.91 -0.51 3.65
C THR A 322 4.81 0.72 3.67
N ASP A 323 6.09 0.53 3.36
CA ASP A 323 7.10 1.60 3.25
C ASP A 323 7.50 1.84 1.78
N PRO A 324 6.90 2.85 1.12
CA PRO A 324 7.20 3.15 -0.28
C PRO A 324 8.60 3.77 -0.41
N PHE A 325 9.28 3.48 -1.53
CA PHE A 325 10.53 4.18 -1.82
C PHE A 325 10.30 5.69 -1.95
N THR A 326 11.25 6.47 -1.46
CA THR A 326 11.27 7.94 -1.53
C THR A 326 12.28 8.45 -2.55
N PRO A 327 12.21 9.74 -2.93
CA PRO A 327 13.27 10.38 -3.73
C PRO A 327 14.67 10.20 -3.12
N ILE A 328 14.79 10.25 -1.79
CA ILE A 328 16.06 10.06 -1.09
C ILE A 328 16.57 8.62 -1.24
N ASP A 329 15.68 7.63 -1.29
CA ASP A 329 16.05 6.25 -1.59
C ASP A 329 16.61 6.11 -3.00
N LEU A 330 15.98 6.75 -3.98
CA LEU A 330 16.47 6.75 -5.36
C LEU A 330 17.87 7.36 -5.47
N LEU A 331 18.18 8.40 -4.69
CA LEU A 331 19.54 8.96 -4.57
C LEU A 331 20.51 7.98 -3.91
N ASN A 332 20.12 7.39 -2.78
CA ASN A 332 20.99 6.49 -2.03
C ASN A 332 21.33 5.22 -2.81
N TYR A 333 20.41 4.72 -3.63
CA TYR A 333 20.67 3.59 -4.52
C TYR A 333 21.38 3.99 -5.83
N ASN A 334 21.66 5.27 -6.04
CA ASN A 334 22.14 5.83 -7.30
C ASN A 334 21.23 5.48 -8.49
N THR A 335 19.92 5.33 -8.27
CA THR A 335 18.94 5.08 -9.34
C THR A 335 18.73 6.33 -10.20
N MET A 336 18.82 7.51 -9.59
CA MET A 336 18.77 8.82 -10.23
C MET A 336 19.76 9.76 -9.53
N SER A 337 20.33 10.73 -10.26
CA SER A 337 21.16 11.77 -9.68
C SER A 337 20.33 12.85 -8.96
N LEU A 338 21.02 13.69 -8.19
CA LEU A 338 20.43 14.84 -7.50
C LEU A 338 19.80 15.83 -8.48
N GLU A 339 20.49 16.14 -9.58
CA GLU A 339 20.00 17.05 -10.63
C GLU A 339 18.76 16.48 -11.31
N ILE A 340 18.73 15.17 -11.58
CA ILE A 340 17.57 14.49 -12.18
C ILE A 340 16.34 14.63 -11.27
N LEU A 341 16.47 14.41 -9.96
CA LEU A 341 15.34 14.53 -9.05
C LEU A 341 14.89 15.99 -8.88
N ALA A 342 15.81 16.95 -8.84
CA ALA A 342 15.45 18.37 -8.82
C ALA A 342 14.72 18.79 -10.12
N TYR A 343 15.16 18.28 -11.27
CA TYR A 343 14.49 18.45 -12.55
C TYR A 343 13.06 17.86 -12.53
N LEU A 344 12.89 16.63 -12.08
CA LEU A 344 11.58 15.98 -11.99
C LEU A 344 10.66 16.67 -10.99
N TRP A 345 11.19 17.13 -9.85
CA TRP A 345 10.45 17.92 -8.87
C TRP A 345 9.89 19.19 -9.52
N LEU A 346 10.73 19.99 -10.17
CA LEU A 346 10.28 21.23 -10.82
C LEU A 346 9.32 20.95 -11.99
N ALA A 347 9.49 19.85 -12.72
CA ALA A 347 8.57 19.44 -13.77
C ALA A 347 7.18 19.04 -13.21
N ILE A 348 7.15 18.29 -12.10
CA ILE A 348 5.91 17.86 -11.44
C ILE A 348 5.14 19.06 -10.89
N GLU A 349 5.82 19.97 -10.19
CA GLU A 349 5.23 21.23 -9.71
C GLU A 349 4.56 22.04 -10.84
N ASN A 350 5.07 21.92 -12.07
CA ASN A 350 4.59 22.61 -13.25
C ASN A 350 3.74 21.73 -14.17
N ASN A 351 3.05 20.73 -13.61
CA ASN A 351 2.01 19.97 -14.30
C ASN A 351 2.49 19.26 -15.58
N ARG A 352 3.74 18.81 -15.60
CA ARG A 352 4.27 18.02 -16.73
C ARG A 352 3.79 16.59 -16.64
N ASN A 353 3.47 15.98 -17.78
CA ASN A 353 3.05 14.58 -17.88
C ASN A 353 4.26 13.65 -17.94
N LEU A 354 4.22 12.53 -17.20
CA LEU A 354 5.34 11.59 -17.08
C LEU A 354 4.91 10.15 -17.38
N ILE A 355 5.77 9.40 -18.07
CA ILE A 355 5.69 7.94 -18.14
C ILE A 355 7.00 7.33 -17.67
N PHE A 356 6.91 6.36 -16.76
CA PHE A 356 8.02 5.49 -16.38
C PHE A 356 7.94 4.19 -17.17
N ALA A 357 8.88 3.98 -18.09
CA ALA A 357 8.97 2.77 -18.89
C ALA A 357 10.14 1.89 -18.42
N GLY A 358 10.08 0.60 -18.70
CA GLY A 358 11.13 -0.37 -18.37
C GLY A 358 10.63 -1.81 -18.36
N GLY A 359 11.55 -2.76 -18.31
CA GLY A 359 11.24 -4.19 -18.21
C GLY A 359 10.54 -4.58 -16.89
N THR A 360 10.14 -5.83 -16.76
CA THR A 360 9.63 -6.37 -15.49
C THR A 360 10.67 -6.21 -14.38
N ALA A 361 10.22 -5.86 -13.17
CA ALA A 361 11.07 -5.64 -11.99
C ALA A 361 12.15 -4.54 -12.10
N SER A 362 12.11 -3.69 -13.14
CA SER A 362 13.04 -2.55 -13.34
C SER A 362 12.84 -1.39 -12.37
N GLY A 363 11.78 -1.39 -11.55
CA GLY A 363 11.51 -0.32 -10.57
C GLY A 363 10.66 0.84 -11.08
N LYS A 364 9.84 0.62 -12.13
CA LYS A 364 8.91 1.64 -12.67
C LYS A 364 7.94 2.19 -11.62
N THR A 365 7.12 1.32 -11.02
CA THR A 365 6.12 1.73 -10.02
C THR A 365 6.81 2.34 -8.79
N SER A 366 7.96 1.79 -8.39
CA SER A 366 8.77 2.33 -7.29
C SER A 366 9.24 3.76 -7.57
N SER A 367 9.76 4.02 -8.78
CA SER A 367 10.22 5.35 -9.18
C SER A 367 9.06 6.32 -9.31
N LEU A 368 7.95 5.88 -9.90
CA LEU A 368 6.71 6.65 -10.00
C LEU A 368 6.20 7.06 -8.61
N ASN A 369 6.12 6.12 -7.68
CA ASN A 369 5.64 6.37 -6.32
C ASN A 369 6.56 7.35 -5.55
N ALA A 370 7.88 7.17 -5.68
CA ALA A 370 8.86 8.06 -5.10
C ALA A 370 8.72 9.50 -5.61
N VAL A 371 8.69 9.72 -6.94
CA VAL A 371 8.58 11.07 -7.48
C VAL A 371 7.19 11.68 -7.27
N SER A 372 6.15 10.87 -7.08
CA SER A 372 4.81 11.35 -6.77
C SER A 372 4.73 12.07 -5.41
N GLN A 373 5.75 11.94 -4.56
CA GLN A 373 5.90 12.75 -3.33
C GLN A 373 6.19 14.23 -3.63
N PHE A 374 6.60 14.56 -4.86
CA PHE A 374 6.74 15.95 -5.31
C PHE A 374 5.41 16.62 -5.66
N ILE A 375 4.29 15.89 -5.70
CA ILE A 375 2.97 16.47 -5.98
C ILE A 375 2.61 17.47 -4.85
N PRO A 376 2.18 18.69 -5.18
CA PRO A 376 1.76 19.68 -4.18
C PRO A 376 0.59 19.17 -3.31
N GLN A 377 0.66 19.35 -1.99
CA GLN A 377 -0.31 18.77 -1.02
C GLN A 377 -1.76 19.24 -1.16
N ASN A 378 -1.99 20.41 -1.76
CA ASN A 378 -3.34 20.93 -1.95
C ASN A 378 -4.01 20.38 -3.22
N SER A 379 -3.26 19.68 -4.06
CA SER A 379 -3.74 19.21 -5.34
C SER A 379 -4.68 18.02 -5.20
N LYS A 380 -5.70 17.92 -6.04
CA LYS A 380 -6.54 16.70 -6.06
C LYS A 380 -5.84 15.59 -6.83
N VAL A 381 -5.54 14.48 -6.15
CA VAL A 381 -4.88 13.31 -6.74
C VAL A 381 -5.86 12.14 -6.85
N ILE A 382 -5.90 11.50 -8.02
CA ILE A 382 -6.62 10.24 -8.22
C ILE A 382 -5.63 9.18 -8.68
N THR A 383 -5.50 8.09 -7.93
CA THR A 383 -4.78 6.90 -8.40
C THR A 383 -5.76 5.88 -8.96
N ILE A 384 -5.40 5.18 -10.04
CA ILE A 384 -6.19 4.12 -10.66
C ILE A 384 -5.25 2.94 -10.90
N GLU A 385 -5.54 1.81 -10.28
CA GLU A 385 -4.66 0.65 -10.29
C GLU A 385 -5.44 -0.65 -10.44
N ASP A 386 -4.84 -1.68 -11.03
CA ASP A 386 -5.39 -3.05 -10.98
C ASP A 386 -5.14 -3.70 -9.62
N THR A 387 -3.99 -3.37 -9.04
CA THR A 387 -3.54 -3.85 -7.74
C THR A 387 -2.96 -2.66 -7.03
N ARG A 388 -3.32 -2.48 -5.75
CA ARG A 388 -2.78 -1.39 -4.95
C ARG A 388 -1.26 -1.56 -4.84
N GLU A 389 -0.49 -0.62 -5.41
CA GLU A 389 0.96 -0.55 -5.27
C GLU A 389 1.40 0.85 -4.80
N LEU A 390 0.63 1.90 -5.12
CA LEU A 390 0.92 3.28 -4.75
C LEU A 390 0.47 3.61 -3.31
N THR A 391 1.35 4.31 -2.60
CA THR A 391 1.11 4.82 -1.24
C THR A 391 1.55 6.26 -1.18
N LEU A 392 0.60 7.19 -1.06
CA LEU A 392 0.86 8.61 -1.02
C LEU A 392 0.52 9.17 0.36
N TYR A 393 1.37 10.04 0.89
CA TYR A 393 1.02 10.87 2.05
C TYR A 393 0.32 12.14 1.56
N HIS A 394 -0.94 12.02 1.17
CA HIS A 394 -1.70 13.10 0.56
C HIS A 394 -3.13 13.12 1.07
N SER A 395 -3.60 14.27 1.56
CA SER A 395 -4.93 14.40 2.17
C SER A 395 -6.06 14.33 1.13
N ASN A 396 -5.93 15.06 0.02
CA ASN A 396 -6.90 15.11 -1.08
C ASN A 396 -6.65 14.01 -2.13
N TRP A 397 -6.61 12.75 -1.68
CA TRP A 397 -6.31 11.58 -2.52
C TRP A 397 -7.50 10.62 -2.60
N ILE A 398 -7.93 10.30 -3.82
CA ILE A 398 -8.89 9.23 -4.11
C ILE A 398 -8.14 8.08 -4.77
N ALA A 399 -8.31 6.87 -4.25
CA ALA A 399 -7.65 5.70 -4.79
C ALA A 399 -8.66 4.69 -5.37
N GLY A 400 -8.71 4.64 -6.69
CA GLY A 400 -9.52 3.71 -7.48
C GLY A 400 -8.80 2.39 -7.71
N LEU A 401 -9.56 1.30 -7.63
CA LEU A 401 -9.09 -0.06 -7.89
C LEU A 401 -10.04 -0.73 -8.88
N THR A 402 -9.52 -1.43 -9.88
CA THR A 402 -10.35 -2.21 -10.80
C THR A 402 -11.04 -3.37 -10.07
N ARG A 403 -12.12 -3.87 -10.65
CA ARG A 403 -12.90 -4.96 -10.08
C ARG A 403 -13.32 -5.93 -11.17
N GLU A 404 -12.75 -7.12 -11.13
CA GLU A 404 -13.22 -8.25 -11.94
C GLU A 404 -14.64 -8.68 -11.53
N SER A 405 -15.47 -8.98 -12.53
CA SER A 405 -16.85 -9.45 -12.36
C SER A 405 -16.92 -10.70 -11.47
N GLN A 406 -18.03 -10.84 -10.73
CA GLN A 406 -18.36 -12.06 -10.01
C GLN A 406 -19.45 -12.80 -10.76
N VAL A 407 -19.27 -14.10 -11.03
CA VAL A 407 -20.29 -14.90 -11.73
C VAL A 407 -21.52 -15.15 -10.84
N GLN A 408 -21.38 -15.13 -9.51
CA GLN A 408 -22.48 -15.37 -8.55
C GLN A 408 -23.13 -14.11 -7.98
N GLY A 409 -22.60 -12.92 -8.27
CA GLY A 409 -23.19 -11.65 -7.85
C GLY A 409 -23.41 -10.76 -9.06
N ASN A 410 -24.52 -10.03 -9.13
CA ASN A 410 -24.79 -9.06 -10.20
C ASN A 410 -23.81 -7.86 -10.23
N SER A 411 -22.57 -8.02 -9.75
CA SER A 411 -21.53 -7.00 -9.76
C SER A 411 -20.94 -6.88 -11.16
N VAL A 412 -21.12 -5.71 -11.75
CA VAL A 412 -20.53 -5.34 -13.03
C VAL A 412 -19.00 -5.22 -12.88
N GLU A 413 -18.28 -5.71 -13.88
CA GLU A 413 -16.85 -5.47 -14.04
C GLU A 413 -16.56 -3.96 -14.07
N ILE A 414 -15.44 -3.56 -13.47
CA ILE A 414 -14.96 -2.18 -13.52
C ILE A 414 -13.51 -2.22 -13.98
N GLU A 415 -13.27 -1.75 -15.19
CA GLU A 415 -11.93 -1.68 -15.77
C GLU A 415 -11.26 -0.33 -15.44
N MET A 416 -9.95 -0.22 -15.69
CA MET A 416 -9.24 1.07 -15.58
C MET A 416 -9.87 2.15 -16.45
N TYR A 417 -10.38 1.78 -17.63
CA TYR A 417 -11.06 2.68 -18.53
C TYR A 417 -12.27 3.37 -17.87
N ASP A 418 -13.09 2.61 -17.13
CA ASP A 418 -14.28 3.13 -16.45
C ASP A 418 -13.90 4.10 -15.33
N LEU A 419 -12.91 3.71 -14.52
CA LEU A 419 -12.38 4.54 -13.44
C LEU A 419 -11.79 5.85 -13.97
N LEU A 420 -11.08 5.78 -15.09
CA LEU A 420 -10.45 6.95 -15.69
C LEU A 420 -11.49 7.92 -16.26
N ARG A 421 -12.55 7.41 -16.91
CA ARG A 421 -13.69 8.25 -17.33
C ARG A 421 -14.41 8.89 -16.15
N ALA A 422 -14.58 8.17 -15.05
CA ALA A 422 -15.17 8.72 -13.84
C ALA A 422 -14.27 9.80 -13.22
N ALA A 423 -12.96 9.55 -13.16
CA ALA A 423 -11.96 10.49 -12.64
C ALA A 423 -12.00 11.83 -13.37
N LEU A 424 -12.13 11.85 -14.70
CA LEU A 424 -12.24 13.09 -15.48
C LEU A 424 -13.41 13.99 -15.06
N ARG A 425 -14.47 13.45 -14.44
CA ARG A 425 -15.60 14.24 -13.92
C ARG A 425 -15.40 14.75 -12.51
N GLN A 426 -14.34 14.29 -11.84
CA GLN A 426 -14.01 14.68 -10.48
C GLN A 426 -13.06 15.88 -10.42
N ARG A 427 -12.69 16.45 -11.57
CA ARG A 427 -11.75 17.58 -11.71
C ARG A 427 -10.45 17.35 -10.92
N PRO A 428 -9.73 16.24 -11.15
CA PRO A 428 -8.42 16.02 -10.55
C PRO A 428 -7.39 16.99 -11.14
N GLU A 429 -6.36 17.31 -10.37
CA GLU A 429 -5.16 17.97 -10.89
C GLU A 429 -4.15 16.92 -11.38
N TYR A 430 -4.02 15.82 -10.64
CA TYR A 430 -3.13 14.71 -10.95
C TYR A 430 -3.90 13.40 -11.06
N ILE A 431 -3.69 12.67 -12.15
CA ILE A 431 -4.20 11.32 -12.35
C ILE A 431 -3.01 10.37 -12.51
N ILE A 432 -2.89 9.40 -11.61
CA ILE A 432 -1.83 8.40 -11.66
C ILE A 432 -2.44 7.06 -12.01
N VAL A 433 -2.08 6.51 -13.16
CA VAL A 433 -2.50 5.18 -13.60
C VAL A 433 -1.35 4.21 -13.36
N GLY A 434 -1.56 3.18 -12.55
CA GLY A 434 -0.51 2.25 -12.11
C GLY A 434 0.33 1.71 -13.27
N GLU A 435 -0.32 1.11 -14.28
CA GLU A 435 0.33 0.69 -15.52
C GLU A 435 -0.65 0.74 -16.69
N VAL A 436 -0.22 1.32 -17.81
CA VAL A 436 -0.98 1.28 -19.06
C VAL A 436 -0.53 0.12 -19.95
N ARG A 437 -1.49 -0.71 -20.36
CA ARG A 437 -1.32 -1.93 -21.14
C ARG A 437 -2.27 -2.04 -22.34
N GLY A 438 -3.38 -1.29 -22.35
CA GLY A 438 -4.45 -1.41 -23.34
C GLY A 438 -5.26 -0.13 -23.55
N LYS A 439 -6.58 -0.27 -23.65
CA LYS A 439 -7.52 0.79 -24.09
C LYS A 439 -7.54 2.01 -23.17
N GLU A 440 -7.21 1.84 -21.89
CA GLU A 440 -7.14 2.90 -20.90
C GLU A 440 -6.06 3.95 -21.24
N ALA A 441 -5.01 3.59 -21.98
CA ALA A 441 -4.01 4.56 -22.45
C ALA A 441 -4.62 5.63 -23.35
N LEU A 442 -5.57 5.31 -24.24
CA LEU A 442 -6.22 6.32 -25.07
C LEU A 442 -6.90 7.39 -24.22
N THR A 443 -7.66 6.96 -23.20
CA THR A 443 -8.32 7.87 -22.26
C THR A 443 -7.31 8.65 -21.43
N LEU A 444 -6.16 8.06 -21.09
CA LEU A 444 -5.08 8.75 -20.37
C LEU A 444 -4.51 9.90 -21.22
N PHE A 445 -4.23 9.65 -22.50
CA PHE A 445 -3.77 10.71 -23.41
C PHE A 445 -4.85 11.75 -23.72
N GLN A 446 -6.13 11.38 -23.69
CA GLN A 446 -7.23 12.36 -23.73
C GLN A 446 -7.23 13.24 -22.47
N ALA A 447 -6.97 12.67 -21.30
CA ALA A 447 -6.83 13.43 -20.05
C ALA A 447 -5.69 14.46 -20.14
N MET A 448 -4.53 14.05 -20.65
CA MET A 448 -3.38 14.94 -20.89
C MET A 448 -3.76 16.11 -21.81
N ASN A 449 -4.42 15.83 -22.93
CA ASN A 449 -4.83 16.85 -23.91
C ASN A 449 -5.92 17.80 -23.38
N THR A 450 -6.69 17.37 -22.38
CA THR A 450 -7.72 18.19 -21.72
C THR A 450 -7.19 18.96 -20.51
N GLY A 451 -5.87 18.93 -20.28
CA GLY A 451 -5.20 19.73 -19.26
C GLY A 451 -5.06 19.08 -17.88
N HIS A 452 -5.32 17.76 -17.78
CA HIS A 452 -5.03 17.01 -16.55
C HIS A 452 -3.57 16.58 -16.56
N THR A 453 -2.88 16.72 -15.42
CA THR A 453 -1.53 16.17 -15.26
C THR A 453 -1.65 14.67 -15.01
N THR A 454 -0.91 13.86 -15.75
CA THR A 454 -1.01 12.41 -15.66
C THR A 454 0.33 11.72 -15.58
N TYR A 455 0.39 10.69 -14.73
CA TYR A 455 1.54 9.81 -14.57
C TYR A 455 1.15 8.37 -14.81
N SER A 456 2.02 7.60 -15.45
CA SER A 456 1.82 6.16 -15.55
C SER A 456 3.10 5.37 -15.72
N THR A 457 3.00 4.05 -15.64
CA THR A 457 4.07 3.13 -16.02
C THR A 457 3.72 2.36 -17.28
N MET A 458 4.75 1.90 -18.00
CA MET A 458 4.58 1.05 -19.18
C MET A 458 5.69 0.01 -19.31
N HIS A 459 5.36 -1.20 -19.77
CA HIS A 459 6.37 -2.19 -20.10
C HIS A 459 7.03 -1.93 -21.47
N ALA A 460 8.13 -1.18 -21.50
CA ALA A 460 8.94 -0.92 -22.69
C ALA A 460 10.38 -0.56 -22.30
N SER A 461 11.39 -1.15 -22.96
CA SER A 461 12.81 -0.97 -22.61
C SER A 461 13.52 0.19 -23.31
N SER A 462 12.83 0.92 -24.20
CA SER A 462 13.36 2.08 -24.91
C SER A 462 12.24 3.03 -25.30
N ILE A 463 12.59 4.28 -25.65
CA ILE A 463 11.62 5.25 -26.15
C ILE A 463 10.96 4.78 -27.46
N GLN A 464 11.69 4.13 -28.36
CA GLN A 464 11.12 3.56 -29.58
C GLN A 464 10.09 2.48 -29.26
N ALA A 465 10.35 1.64 -28.25
CA ALA A 465 9.40 0.63 -27.80
C ALA A 465 8.16 1.26 -27.14
N VAL A 466 8.32 2.34 -26.37
CA VAL A 466 7.19 3.12 -25.80
C VAL A 466 6.30 3.65 -26.93
N VAL A 467 6.88 4.36 -27.90
CA VAL A 467 6.15 4.92 -29.05
C VAL A 467 5.45 3.82 -29.84
N ASN A 468 6.16 2.73 -30.16
CA ASN A 468 5.58 1.62 -30.91
C ASN A 468 4.40 0.97 -30.18
N ARG A 469 4.48 0.78 -28.84
CA ARG A 469 3.36 0.23 -28.07
C ARG A 469 2.17 1.19 -28.00
N LEU A 470 2.42 2.48 -27.87
CA LEU A 470 1.36 3.49 -27.82
C LEU A 470 0.60 3.60 -29.14
N LEU A 471 1.29 3.52 -30.29
CA LEU A 471 0.66 3.69 -31.60
C LEU A 471 -0.12 2.47 -32.11
N ASN A 472 0.23 1.26 -31.66
CA ASN A 472 -0.31 0.02 -32.20
C ASN A 472 -1.26 -0.69 -31.22
N ASP A 473 -1.94 -1.73 -31.71
CA ASP A 473 -2.75 -2.61 -30.88
C ASP A 473 -1.94 -3.23 -29.71
N PRO A 474 -2.53 -3.34 -28.51
CA PRO A 474 -3.93 -3.07 -28.16
C PRO A 474 -4.25 -1.62 -27.71
N ILE A 475 -3.31 -0.67 -27.83
CA ILE A 475 -3.45 0.70 -27.28
C ILE A 475 -4.04 1.68 -28.30
N ASN A 476 -3.44 1.79 -29.49
CA ASN A 476 -3.89 2.64 -30.60
C ASN A 476 -4.09 4.14 -30.27
N VAL A 477 -3.16 4.77 -29.54
CA VAL A 477 -3.15 6.22 -29.32
C VAL A 477 -2.75 6.93 -30.63
N PRO A 478 -3.52 7.91 -31.13
CA PRO A 478 -3.15 8.71 -32.29
C PRO A 478 -1.83 9.45 -32.08
N ASN A 479 -0.96 9.45 -33.08
CA ASN A 479 0.38 10.02 -32.98
C ASN A 479 0.41 11.49 -32.52
N MET A 480 -0.55 12.31 -32.99
CA MET A 480 -0.67 13.71 -32.56
C MET A 480 -0.94 13.86 -31.06
N MET A 481 -1.64 12.92 -30.43
CA MET A 481 -1.91 12.95 -29.00
C MET A 481 -0.66 12.71 -28.16
N LEU A 482 0.37 12.05 -28.71
CA LEU A 482 1.63 11.78 -28.01
C LEU A 482 2.38 13.06 -27.62
N THR A 483 2.11 14.18 -28.30
CA THR A 483 2.70 15.49 -27.98
C THR A 483 2.29 16.03 -26.60
N ALA A 484 1.21 15.50 -26.02
CA ALA A 484 0.77 15.88 -24.68
C ALA A 484 1.63 15.26 -23.56
N LEU A 485 2.31 14.14 -23.84
CA LEU A 485 3.29 13.56 -22.94
C LEU A 485 4.55 14.43 -22.94
N ASN A 486 5.12 14.76 -21.78
CA ASN A 486 6.29 15.64 -21.74
C ASN A 486 7.58 14.87 -21.48
N ILE A 487 7.57 13.92 -20.54
CA ILE A 487 8.78 13.26 -20.06
C ILE A 487 8.57 11.74 -20.03
N VAL A 488 9.56 11.00 -20.54
CA VAL A 488 9.64 9.54 -20.44
C VAL A 488 10.94 9.17 -19.73
N CYS A 489 10.81 8.48 -18.60
CA CYS A 489 11.96 7.91 -17.87
C CYS A 489 12.08 6.42 -18.20
N ILE A 490 13.23 5.99 -18.68
CA ILE A 490 13.52 4.59 -19.03
C ILE A 490 14.28 3.93 -17.88
N GLN A 491 13.64 3.01 -17.17
CA GLN A 491 14.22 2.24 -16.07
C GLN A 491 14.82 0.93 -16.58
N GLU A 492 16.00 0.60 -16.06
CA GLU A 492 16.74 -0.62 -16.40
C GLU A 492 17.19 -1.35 -15.13
N LEU A 493 17.08 -2.68 -15.14
CA LEU A 493 17.67 -3.57 -14.14
C LEU A 493 18.93 -4.17 -14.75
N VAL A 494 20.08 -3.89 -14.16
CA VAL A 494 21.37 -4.42 -14.60
C VAL A 494 22.04 -5.21 -13.48
N PHE A 495 22.97 -6.08 -13.87
CA PHE A 495 23.85 -6.78 -12.93
C PHE A 495 25.26 -6.20 -13.05
N GLN A 496 25.73 -5.58 -11.98
CA GLN A 496 27.08 -5.00 -11.90
C GLN A 496 27.75 -5.53 -10.64
N GLU A 497 28.98 -6.04 -10.78
CA GLU A 497 29.77 -6.61 -9.67
C GLU A 497 29.01 -7.65 -8.82
N GLY A 498 28.22 -8.51 -9.48
CA GLY A 498 27.42 -9.54 -8.81
C GLY A 498 26.18 -9.04 -8.07
N LYS A 499 25.86 -7.74 -8.14
CA LYS A 499 24.67 -7.14 -7.53
C LYS A 499 23.67 -6.69 -8.60
N LYS A 500 22.39 -6.90 -8.30
CA LYS A 500 21.28 -6.33 -9.07
C LYS A 500 21.13 -4.86 -8.69
N ILE A 501 21.26 -3.96 -9.65
CA ILE A 501 21.04 -2.52 -9.45
C ILE A 501 20.01 -2.01 -10.45
N ARG A 502 19.26 -0.98 -10.04
CA ARG A 502 18.25 -0.34 -10.88
C ARG A 502 18.70 1.07 -11.20
N ARG A 503 18.62 1.46 -12.47
CA ARG A 503 19.10 2.76 -12.96
C ARG A 503 18.07 3.38 -13.90
N ASN A 504 17.90 4.69 -13.80
CA ASN A 504 17.18 5.45 -14.80
C ASN A 504 18.09 5.63 -16.02
N LYS A 505 18.05 4.69 -16.95
CA LYS A 505 18.89 4.62 -18.14
C LYS A 505 18.85 5.91 -18.96
N ALA A 506 17.67 6.49 -19.15
CA ALA A 506 17.50 7.68 -19.94
C ALA A 506 16.28 8.50 -19.51
N ILE A 507 16.38 9.81 -19.61
CA ILE A 507 15.24 10.74 -19.53
C ILE A 507 15.08 11.38 -20.90
N VAL A 508 13.91 11.19 -21.49
CA VAL A 508 13.59 11.68 -22.83
C VAL A 508 12.43 12.65 -22.75
N GLU A 509 12.59 13.84 -23.30
CA GLU A 509 11.51 14.81 -23.47
C GLU A 509 10.87 14.64 -24.85
N ILE A 510 9.55 14.74 -24.91
CA ILE A 510 8.82 14.79 -26.17
C ILE A 510 8.65 16.25 -26.57
N THR A 511 9.17 16.63 -27.74
CA THR A 511 9.21 18.02 -28.18
C THR A 511 8.16 18.36 -29.21
N GLY A 512 7.59 17.37 -29.90
CA GLY A 512 6.52 17.54 -30.87
C GLY A 512 6.47 16.42 -31.89
N VAL A 513 5.74 16.64 -32.98
CA VAL A 513 5.70 15.74 -34.14
C VAL A 513 6.24 16.47 -35.36
N ASP A 514 7.05 15.79 -36.16
CA ASP A 514 7.52 16.31 -37.43
C ASP A 514 6.38 16.31 -38.46
N PRO A 515 5.99 17.48 -39.03
CA PRO A 515 4.83 17.56 -39.91
C PRO A 515 5.02 16.88 -41.27
N ARG A 516 6.27 16.54 -41.65
CA ARG A 516 6.57 15.89 -42.94
C ARG A 516 6.62 14.38 -42.81
N THR A 517 7.26 13.89 -41.75
CA THR A 517 7.48 12.45 -41.54
C THR A 517 6.44 11.82 -40.62
N ASN A 518 5.66 12.63 -39.90
CA ASN A 518 4.78 12.19 -38.82
C ASN A 518 5.56 11.41 -37.73
N ASN A 519 6.87 11.62 -37.61
CA ASN A 519 7.66 11.00 -36.54
C ASN A 519 7.68 11.89 -35.31
N LEU A 520 7.68 11.25 -34.14
CA LEU A 520 7.80 11.95 -32.86
C LEU A 520 9.21 12.53 -32.73
N ARG A 521 9.31 13.82 -32.41
CA ARG A 521 10.55 14.49 -32.09
C ARG A 521 10.81 14.33 -30.60
N ILE A 522 12.02 13.90 -30.28
CA ILE A 522 12.45 13.60 -28.92
C ILE A 522 13.77 14.31 -28.62
N ASN A 523 13.97 14.65 -27.36
CA ASN A 523 15.20 15.19 -26.81
C ASN A 523 15.65 14.29 -25.64
N GLU A 524 16.67 13.46 -25.86
CA GLU A 524 17.25 12.68 -24.76
C GLU A 524 18.07 13.64 -23.90
N LEU A 525 17.58 13.93 -22.69
CA LEU A 525 18.13 14.94 -21.80
C LEU A 525 19.23 14.38 -20.90
N TYR A 526 19.00 13.18 -20.35
CA TYR A 526 19.96 12.48 -19.50
C TYR A 526 20.18 11.07 -20.00
N ARG A 527 21.42 10.59 -19.90
CA ARG A 527 21.83 9.21 -20.20
C ARG A 527 22.67 8.65 -19.06
N TRP A 528 22.38 7.42 -18.64
CA TRP A 528 23.22 6.68 -17.71
C TRP A 528 24.41 6.04 -18.44
N ASN A 529 25.60 6.22 -17.89
CA ASN A 529 26.83 5.58 -18.33
C ASN A 529 27.14 4.39 -17.41
N SER A 530 27.09 3.18 -17.97
CA SER A 530 27.26 1.94 -17.21
C SER A 530 28.69 1.64 -16.77
N VAL A 531 29.69 2.31 -17.38
CA VAL A 531 31.11 2.10 -17.04
C VAL A 531 31.43 2.74 -15.70
N ASP A 532 31.02 4.00 -15.51
CA ASP A 532 31.35 4.79 -14.33
C ASP A 532 30.19 4.89 -13.33
N ASP A 533 29.02 4.33 -13.67
CA ASP A 533 27.77 4.43 -12.92
C ASP A 533 27.31 5.90 -12.68
N THR A 534 27.47 6.73 -13.71
CA THR A 534 27.16 8.18 -13.68
C THR A 534 26.02 8.54 -14.63
N PHE A 535 25.45 9.74 -14.45
CA PHE A 535 24.41 10.29 -15.32
C PHE A 535 24.95 11.51 -16.06
N GLU A 536 24.94 11.44 -17.38
CA GLU A 536 25.44 12.49 -18.27
C GLU A 536 24.27 13.32 -18.82
N ALA A 537 24.39 14.65 -18.75
CA ALA A 537 23.47 15.55 -19.42
C ALA A 537 23.86 15.67 -20.91
N MET A 538 22.90 15.42 -21.79
CA MET A 538 23.13 15.35 -23.24
C MET A 538 22.84 16.67 -23.96
N GLY A 539 22.15 17.61 -23.30
CA GLY A 539 21.78 18.90 -23.89
C GLY A 539 20.87 19.74 -23.00
N ASP A 540 20.31 20.80 -23.58
CA ASP A 540 19.36 21.70 -22.90
C ASP A 540 17.95 21.09 -22.84
N SER A 541 17.22 21.40 -21.77
CA SER A 541 15.85 20.95 -21.56
C SER A 541 14.82 21.88 -22.22
N VAL A 542 13.97 21.30 -23.07
CA VAL A 542 12.83 21.99 -23.68
C VAL A 542 11.72 22.18 -22.65
N VAL A 543 11.54 21.23 -21.74
CA VAL A 543 10.55 21.33 -20.66
C VAL A 543 10.88 22.50 -19.74
N MET A 544 12.14 22.66 -19.35
CA MET A 544 12.57 23.77 -18.49
C MET A 544 12.48 25.12 -19.21
N ALA A 545 12.77 25.17 -20.51
CA ALA A 545 12.54 26.37 -21.30
C ALA A 545 11.06 26.80 -21.32
N ASP A 546 10.12 25.86 -21.45
CA ASP A 546 8.68 26.16 -21.37
C ASP A 546 8.26 26.59 -19.95
N ILE A 547 8.84 25.99 -18.89
CA ILE A 547 8.60 26.43 -17.51
C ILE A 547 9.09 27.87 -17.31
N MET A 548 10.30 28.19 -17.78
CA MET A 548 10.84 29.54 -17.71
C MET A 548 9.92 30.55 -18.41
N ALA A 549 9.48 30.24 -19.63
CA ALA A 549 8.58 31.10 -20.38
C ALA A 549 7.25 31.34 -19.64
N ARG A 550 6.64 30.28 -19.09
CA ARG A 550 5.36 30.37 -18.36
C ARG A 550 5.47 31.12 -17.03
N ARG A 551 6.59 30.99 -16.33
CA ARG A 551 6.84 31.67 -15.05
C ARG A 551 7.49 33.05 -15.20
N GLY A 552 7.88 33.44 -16.41
CA GLY A 552 8.64 34.68 -16.64
C GLY A 552 10.03 34.66 -16.02
N TRP A 553 10.67 33.49 -15.96
CA TRP A 553 12.00 33.32 -15.38
C TRP A 553 13.10 33.51 -16.42
N ASP A 554 14.23 34.07 -15.98
CA ASP A 554 15.49 34.02 -16.70
C ASP A 554 16.30 32.76 -16.34
N ARG A 555 17.43 32.56 -17.02
CA ARG A 555 18.28 31.37 -16.79
C ARG A 555 18.88 31.35 -15.38
N ASN A 556 19.16 32.52 -14.81
CA ASN A 556 19.72 32.63 -13.47
C ASN A 556 18.72 32.14 -12.43
N ARG A 557 17.46 32.55 -12.55
CA ARG A 557 16.39 32.10 -11.66
C ARG A 557 16.14 30.60 -11.77
N LEU A 558 16.11 30.05 -13.00
CA LEU A 558 15.99 28.60 -13.17
C LEU A 558 17.14 27.86 -12.47
N THR A 559 18.37 28.32 -12.65
CA THR A 559 19.57 27.72 -12.05
C THR A 559 19.50 27.77 -10.52
N GLU A 560 19.06 28.90 -9.97
CA GLU A 560 18.83 29.07 -8.52
C GLU A 560 17.78 28.09 -7.99
N GLU A 561 16.64 27.96 -8.68
CA GLU A 561 15.54 27.07 -8.30
C GLU A 561 15.94 25.59 -8.32
N ILE A 562 16.71 25.16 -9.32
CA ILE A 562 17.28 23.81 -9.37
C ILE A 562 18.29 23.61 -8.23
N ALA A 563 19.21 24.55 -8.04
CA ALA A 563 20.22 24.46 -6.98
C ALA A 563 19.61 24.40 -5.58
N ASN A 564 18.53 25.16 -5.31
CA ASN A 564 17.84 25.12 -4.02
C ASN A 564 17.15 23.76 -3.79
N ARG A 565 16.48 23.19 -4.80
CA ARG A 565 15.91 21.84 -4.71
C ARG A 565 16.97 20.77 -4.46
N CYS A 566 18.13 20.87 -5.14
CA CYS A 566 19.27 20.00 -4.87
C CYS A 566 19.71 20.11 -3.41
N LYS A 567 19.84 21.32 -2.85
CA LYS A 567 20.22 21.52 -1.44
C LYS A 567 19.21 20.92 -0.47
N VAL A 568 17.91 21.04 -0.74
CA VAL A 568 16.86 20.43 0.10
C VAL A 568 17.00 18.90 0.08
N LEU A 569 17.08 18.29 -1.09
CA LEU A 569 17.20 16.84 -1.23
C LEU A 569 18.49 16.31 -0.59
N ASP A 570 19.62 16.99 -0.81
CA ASP A 570 20.90 16.61 -0.23
C ASP A 570 20.91 16.76 1.30
N TYR A 571 20.29 17.82 1.83
CA TYR A 571 20.12 18.00 3.28
C TYR A 571 19.33 16.83 3.89
N LEU A 572 18.18 16.46 3.32
CA LEU A 572 17.36 15.35 3.80
C LEU A 572 18.14 14.03 3.75
N ARG A 573 18.89 13.80 2.67
CA ARG A 573 19.78 12.64 2.51
C ARG A 573 20.85 12.60 3.60
N ASN A 574 21.56 13.70 3.83
CA ASN A 574 22.66 13.79 4.81
C ASN A 574 22.16 13.62 6.25
N LYS A 575 20.91 14.01 6.53
CA LYS A 575 20.23 13.76 7.82
C LYS A 575 19.66 12.35 7.96
N GLY A 576 19.76 11.51 6.93
CA GLY A 576 19.19 10.17 6.94
C GLY A 576 17.66 10.15 6.98
N ILE A 577 17.00 11.25 6.59
CA ILE A 577 15.54 11.33 6.55
C ILE A 577 15.08 10.56 5.32
N ARG A 578 14.45 9.40 5.55
CA ARG A 578 13.98 8.50 4.48
C ARG A 578 12.48 8.22 4.52
N ASP A 579 11.81 8.48 5.63
CA ASP A 579 10.38 8.20 5.76
C ASP A 579 9.55 9.11 4.83
N TYR A 580 8.66 8.50 4.05
CA TYR A 580 7.89 9.19 3.01
C TYR A 580 7.02 10.33 3.55
N ARG A 581 6.56 10.27 4.82
CA ARG A 581 5.78 11.34 5.42
C ARG A 581 6.65 12.55 5.70
N HIS A 582 7.84 12.34 6.28
CA HIS A 582 8.81 13.42 6.52
C HIS A 582 9.25 14.08 5.21
N ILE A 583 9.54 13.28 4.17
CA ILE A 583 9.92 13.80 2.86
C ILE A 583 8.80 14.66 2.27
N THR A 584 7.57 14.16 2.32
CA THR A 584 6.42 14.88 1.79
C THR A 584 6.14 16.18 2.57
N THR A 585 6.28 16.16 3.90
CA THR A 585 6.20 17.35 4.76
C THR A 585 7.28 18.37 4.42
N ALA A 586 8.52 17.92 4.18
CA ALA A 586 9.63 18.79 3.81
C ALA A 586 9.42 19.46 2.45
N ILE A 587 8.95 18.70 1.45
CA ILE A 587 8.61 19.22 0.13
C ILE A 587 7.49 20.25 0.24
N ASN A 588 6.45 19.96 1.03
CA ASN A 588 5.35 20.89 1.24
C ASN A 588 5.80 22.19 1.93
N ALA A 589 6.66 22.09 2.96
CA ALA A 589 7.25 23.26 3.60
C ALA A 589 8.03 24.12 2.59
N TYR A 590 8.81 23.49 1.70
CA TYR A 590 9.53 24.19 0.65
C TYR A 590 8.60 24.89 -0.35
N TYR A 591 7.46 24.30 -0.70
CA TYR A 591 6.47 24.96 -1.56
C TYR A 591 5.85 26.21 -0.92
N VAL A 592 5.62 26.19 0.39
CA VAL A 592 4.96 27.31 1.10
C VAL A 592 5.95 28.42 1.45
N MET A 593 7.15 28.06 1.92
CA MET A 593 8.12 28.98 2.52
C MET A 593 9.56 28.65 2.09
N PRO A 594 9.89 28.77 0.79
CA PRO A 594 11.18 28.34 0.26
C PRO A 594 12.36 29.09 0.90
N ALA A 595 12.24 30.40 1.12
CA ALA A 595 13.30 31.21 1.72
C ALA A 595 13.61 30.80 3.18
N GLU A 596 12.57 30.55 3.98
CA GLU A 596 12.70 30.10 5.36
C GLU A 596 13.30 28.70 5.44
N VAL A 597 12.84 27.76 4.60
CA VAL A 597 13.42 26.41 4.52
C VAL A 597 14.90 26.48 4.18
N MET A 598 15.30 27.32 3.21
CA MET A 598 16.70 27.50 2.87
C MET A 598 17.52 28.10 4.02
N GLU A 599 16.92 28.96 4.84
CA GLU A 599 17.57 29.48 6.06
C GLU A 599 17.69 28.41 7.15
N MET A 600 16.64 27.64 7.41
CA MET A 600 16.64 26.53 8.36
C MET A 600 17.65 25.45 7.97
N ILE A 601 17.81 25.16 6.67
CA ILE A 601 18.85 24.25 6.17
C ILE A 601 20.24 24.81 6.44
N ARG A 602 20.47 26.11 6.24
CA ARG A 602 21.76 26.76 6.56
C ARG A 602 22.08 26.71 8.05
N ASN A 603 21.06 26.81 8.90
CA ASN A 603 21.19 26.80 10.37
C ASN A 603 21.08 25.39 10.97
N ASP A 604 20.91 24.36 10.15
CA ASP A 604 20.76 22.96 10.56
C ASP A 604 19.55 22.65 11.47
N THR A 605 18.48 23.45 11.38
CA THR A 605 17.28 23.33 12.23
C THR A 605 16.09 22.66 11.53
N PHE A 606 16.12 22.52 10.21
CA PHE A 606 14.96 22.10 9.41
C PHE A 606 14.49 20.66 9.73
N ALA A 607 15.39 19.77 10.17
CA ALA A 607 15.01 18.39 10.46
C ALA A 607 14.08 18.31 11.68
N GLY A 608 14.35 19.11 12.72
CA GLY A 608 13.56 19.12 13.95
C GLY A 608 12.14 19.63 13.77
N THR A 609 11.87 20.42 12.72
CA THR A 609 10.52 20.95 12.45
C THR A 609 9.59 19.92 11.77
N LEU A 610 10.14 18.85 11.20
CA LEU A 610 9.36 17.87 10.43
C LEU A 610 8.52 16.95 11.35
N ASP A 611 9.03 16.61 12.54
CA ASP A 611 8.33 15.78 13.53
C ASP A 611 7.03 16.46 14.02
N GLU A 612 7.07 17.79 14.21
CA GLU A 612 5.90 18.56 14.61
C GLU A 612 4.81 18.56 13.53
N GLY A 613 5.22 18.54 12.25
CA GLY A 613 4.32 18.51 11.11
C GLY A 613 3.56 17.20 10.93
N ILE A 614 4.12 16.07 11.37
CA ILE A 614 3.49 14.74 11.25
C ILE A 614 2.55 14.44 12.43
N ARG A 615 2.80 15.05 13.60
CA ARG A 615 1.97 14.87 14.81
C ARG A 615 0.64 15.64 14.76
N ARG A 616 0.52 16.61 13.86
CA ARG A 616 -0.71 17.36 13.57
C ARG A 616 -1.45 16.71 12.42
#